data_AF-A0A0W0GEF2-F1
#
_entry.id   AF-A0A0W0GEF2-F1
#
_cell.length_a   1.000
_cell.length_b   1.000
_cell.length_c   1.000
_cell.angle_alpha   90.00
_cell.angle_beta   90.00
_cell.angle_gamma   90.00
#
_symmetry.space_group_name_H-M   'P 1'
#
loop_
_entity.id
_entity.type
_entity.pdbx_description
1 polymer ?
#
loop_
_entity_poly.entity_id
_entity_poly.type
_entity_poly.pdbx_seq_one_letter_code
_entity_poly.pdbx_strand_id
1 'polypeptide(L)'
;MIFVFFGFGDIGWTPLPYLYCSEILTYNLRAKAMSYFSLVQALALTFSMYINPVELEILRWKYYAVYVAVLSVYFVLARWLFIETKGHTIEQISALFD
;
A
#
# COMPACT_ATOMS: atom_id res chain seq x y z
N MET A 1 -15.45 4.91 -16.72
CA MET A 1 -14.88 5.30 -15.40
C MET A 1 -14.12 4.17 -14.71
N ILE A 2 -14.64 2.94 -14.67
CA ILE A 2 -14.03 1.85 -13.89
C ILE A 2 -12.60 1.46 -14.34
N PHE A 3 -12.36 1.41 -15.66
CA PHE A 3 -11.02 1.10 -16.22
C PHE A 3 -9.96 2.16 -15.92
N VAL A 4 -10.34 3.44 -15.85
CA VAL A 4 -9.40 4.53 -15.54
C VAL A 4 -9.04 4.47 -14.05
N PHE A 5 -10.02 4.21 -13.19
CA PHE A 5 -9.80 4.05 -11.76
C PHE A 5 -8.90 2.85 -11.44
N PHE A 6 -9.21 1.68 -12.01
CA PHE A 6 -8.36 0.49 -11.86
C PHE A 6 -7.00 0.67 -12.54
N GLY A 7 -6.93 1.34 -13.68
CA GLY A 7 -5.67 1.64 -14.37
C GLY A 7 -4.70 2.49 -13.53
N PHE A 8 -5.18 3.55 -12.87
CA PHE A 8 -4.34 4.33 -11.95
C PHE A 8 -3.97 3.55 -10.68
N GLY A 9 -4.87 2.72 -10.17
CA GLY A 9 -4.58 1.80 -9.06
C GLY A 9 -3.45 0.83 -9.40
N ASP A 10 -3.48 0.24 -10.60
CA ASP A 10 -2.55 -0.80 -11.01
C ASP A 10 -1.19 -0.27 -11.50
N ILE A 11 -1.10 0.98 -11.95
CA ILE A 11 0.18 1.58 -12.36
C ILE A 11 1.06 1.93 -11.15
N GLY A 12 0.44 2.35 -10.04
CA GLY A 12 1.16 2.84 -8.88
C GLY A 12 0.87 2.02 -7.63
N TRP A 13 -0.36 2.09 -7.15
CA TRP A 13 -0.72 1.60 -5.82
C TRP A 13 -0.56 0.09 -5.65
N THR A 14 -0.87 -0.70 -6.67
CA THR A 14 -0.76 -2.17 -6.62
C THR A 14 0.70 -2.65 -6.63
N PRO A 15 1.58 -2.22 -7.56
CA PRO A 15 2.95 -2.74 -7.63
C PRO A 15 3.93 -2.08 -6.65
N LEU A 16 3.72 -0.81 -6.28
CA LEU A 16 4.70 -0.01 -5.54
C LEU A 16 5.01 -0.56 -4.13
N PRO A 17 4.05 -1.04 -3.34
CA PRO A 17 4.32 -1.69 -2.05
C PRO A 17 5.15 -2.97 -2.19
N TYR A 18 4.87 -3.79 -3.22
CA TYR A 18 5.62 -5.04 -3.46
C TYR A 18 7.06 -4.75 -3.88
N LEU A 19 7.27 -3.77 -4.75
CA LEU A 19 8.59 -3.32 -5.18
C LEU A 19 9.36 -2.73 -4.00
N TYR A 20 8.76 -1.81 -3.27
CA TYR A 20 9.37 -1.16 -2.11
C TYR A 20 9.78 -2.19 -1.04
N CYS A 21 8.88 -3.11 -0.66
CA CYS A 21 9.19 -4.20 0.27
C CYS A 21 10.33 -5.10 -0.21
N SER A 22 10.51 -5.26 -1.52
CA SER A 22 11.61 -6.05 -2.07
C SER A 22 12.96 -5.31 -2.10
N GLU A 23 12.94 -3.97 -2.17
CA GLU A 23 14.12 -3.10 -2.19
C GLU A 23 14.69 -2.84 -0.80
N ILE A 24 13.84 -2.71 0.23
CA ILE A 24 14.29 -2.44 1.61
C ILE A 24 14.82 -3.69 2.34
N LEU A 25 14.63 -4.90 1.80
CA LEU A 25 14.88 -6.15 2.51
C LEU A 25 16.10 -6.93 2.02
N THR A 26 17.02 -7.21 2.95
CA THR A 26 18.21 -8.05 2.73
C THR A 26 17.84 -9.49 2.35
N TYR A 27 18.65 -10.10 1.47
CA TYR A 27 18.42 -11.40 0.83
C TYR A 27 17.93 -12.53 1.77
N ASN A 28 18.45 -12.58 3.01
CA ASN A 28 18.10 -13.62 3.99
C ASN A 28 16.75 -13.40 4.68
N LEU A 29 16.28 -12.16 4.84
CA LEU A 29 14.98 -11.86 5.45
C LEU A 29 13.85 -11.71 4.42
N ARG A 30 14.20 -11.54 3.14
CA ARG A 30 13.25 -11.21 2.07
C ARG A 30 12.07 -12.18 1.98
N ALA A 31 12.34 -13.48 1.98
CA ALA A 31 11.29 -14.50 1.90
C ALA A 31 10.32 -14.45 3.10
N LYS A 32 10.83 -14.17 4.30
CA LYS A 32 10.03 -14.14 5.52
C LYS A 32 9.17 -12.87 5.60
N ALA A 33 9.69 -11.70 5.28
CA ALA A 33 8.85 -10.50 5.31
C ALA A 33 7.85 -10.44 4.15
N MET A 34 8.19 -10.97 2.98
CA MET A 34 7.25 -11.05 1.85
C MET A 34 6.06 -11.97 2.16
N SER A 35 6.25 -13.05 2.93
CA SER A 35 5.13 -13.89 3.37
C SER A 35 4.25 -13.18 4.41
N TYR A 36 4.84 -12.45 5.37
CA TYR A 36 4.06 -11.60 6.29
C TYR A 36 3.31 -10.49 5.56
N PHE A 37 3.95 -9.82 4.61
CA PHE A 37 3.30 -8.79 3.77
C PHE A 37 2.09 -9.37 3.04
N SER A 38 2.25 -10.55 2.42
CA SER A 38 1.17 -11.23 1.72
C SER A 38 0.00 -11.62 2.64
N LEU A 39 0.30 -12.05 3.88
CA LEU A 39 -0.73 -12.35 4.88
C LEU A 39 -1.52 -11.09 5.30
N VAL A 40 -0.83 -10.00 5.60
CA VAL A 40 -1.48 -8.73 5.96
C VAL A 40 -2.31 -8.20 4.80
N GLN A 41 -1.80 -8.27 3.58
CA GLN A 41 -2.52 -7.90 2.36
C GLN A 41 -3.81 -8.72 2.20
N ALA A 42 -3.73 -10.04 2.37
CA ALA A 42 -4.89 -10.92 2.27
C ALA A 42 -5.96 -10.62 3.33
N LEU A 43 -5.55 -10.36 4.58
CA LEU A 43 -6.45 -9.96 5.66
C LEU A 43 -7.12 -8.61 5.38
N ALA A 44 -6.36 -7.62 4.91
CA ALA A 44 -6.88 -6.29 4.57
C ALA A 44 -7.88 -6.35 3.40
N LEU A 45 -7.60 -7.16 2.38
CA LEU A 45 -8.52 -7.39 1.27
C LEU A 45 -9.80 -8.07 1.73
N THR A 46 -9.69 -9.11 2.55
CA THR A 46 -10.85 -9.80 3.14
C THR A 46 -11.72 -8.82 3.91
N PHE A 47 -11.12 -8.02 4.79
CA PHE A 47 -11.83 -6.99 5.56
C PHE A 47 -12.55 -5.99 4.65
N SER A 48 -11.85 -5.49 3.61
CA SER A 48 -12.42 -4.54 2.65
C SER A 48 -13.61 -5.12 1.89
N MET A 49 -13.54 -6.39 1.48
CA MET A 49 -14.64 -7.04 0.76
C MET A 49 -15.91 -7.20 1.61
N TYR A 50 -15.76 -7.43 2.91
CA TYR A 50 -16.91 -7.57 3.81
C TYR A 50 -17.48 -6.23 4.28
N ILE A 51 -16.63 -5.22 4.48
CA ILE A 51 -17.05 -3.96 5.11
C ILE A 51 -17.49 -2.91 4.11
N ASN A 52 -16.87 -2.85 2.93
CA ASN A 52 -17.28 -1.92 1.89
C ASN A 52 -18.78 -1.99 1.52
N PRO A 53 -19.43 -3.17 1.37
CA PRO A 53 -20.87 -3.21 1.10
C PRO A 53 -21.72 -2.72 2.29
N VAL A 54 -21.31 -3.03 3.52
CA VAL A 54 -22.01 -2.59 4.74
C VAL A 54 -21.92 -1.08 4.91
N GLU A 55 -20.74 -0.50 4.72
CA GLU A 55 -20.55 0.95 4.83
C GLU A 55 -21.26 1.71 3.71
N LEU A 56 -21.31 1.16 2.50
CA LEU A 56 -22.03 1.77 1.38
C LEU A 56 -23.56 1.81 1.63
N GLU A 57 -24.11 0.81 2.32
CA GLU A 57 -25.53 0.77 2.69
C GLU A 57 -25.87 1.87 3.73
N ILE A 58 -24.99 2.09 4.71
CA ILE A 58 -25.22 3.03 5.82
C ILE A 58 -24.89 4.48 5.40
N LEU A 59 -23.73 4.71 4.79
CA LEU A 59 -23.23 6.07 4.49
C LEU A 59 -23.60 6.56 3.07
N ARG A 60 -23.95 5.65 2.15
CA ARG A 60 -24.28 5.95 0.75
C ARG A 60 -23.22 6.84 0.10
N TRP A 61 -23.57 8.06 -0.27
CA TRP A 61 -22.66 8.99 -0.95
C TRP A 61 -21.55 9.54 -0.03
N LYS A 62 -21.75 9.55 1.29
CA LYS A 62 -20.76 10.08 2.24
C LYS A 62 -19.55 9.16 2.37
N TYR A 63 -19.70 7.87 2.05
CA TYR A 63 -18.62 6.89 2.04
C TYR A 63 -17.47 7.34 1.12
N TYR A 64 -17.79 7.93 -0.04
CA TYR A 64 -16.77 8.45 -0.95
C TYR A 64 -15.94 9.58 -0.33
N ALA A 65 -16.55 10.47 0.47
CA ALA A 65 -15.80 11.55 1.14
C ALA A 65 -14.85 11.01 2.22
N VAL A 66 -15.28 9.99 2.98
CA VAL A 66 -14.41 9.29 3.94
C VAL A 66 -13.27 8.58 3.21
N TYR A 67 -13.56 7.94 2.07
CA TYR A 67 -12.54 7.26 1.27
C TYR A 67 -11.46 8.23 0.75
N VAL A 68 -11.85 9.41 0.27
CA VAL A 68 -10.88 10.46 -0.13
C VAL A 68 -10.07 10.96 1.07
N ALA A 69 -10.69 11.14 2.24
CA ALA A 69 -9.98 11.55 3.45
C ALA A 69 -8.92 10.50 3.85
N VAL A 70 -9.27 9.21 3.85
CA VAL A 70 -8.35 8.12 4.15
C VAL A 70 -7.19 8.08 3.14
N LEU A 71 -7.47 8.20 1.84
CA LEU A 71 -6.46 8.29 0.79
C LEU A 71 -5.51 9.49 1.00
N SER A 72 -6.03 10.65 1.41
CA SER A 72 -5.21 11.82 1.68
C SER A 72 -4.27 11.62 2.86
N VAL A 73 -4.74 10.94 3.92
CA VAL A 73 -3.89 10.56 5.06
C VAL A 73 -2.80 9.59 4.62
N TYR A 74 -3.14 8.57 3.83
CA TYR A 74 -2.14 7.67 3.25
C TYR A 74 -1.11 8.40 2.40
N PHE A 75 -1.50 9.40 1.62
CA PHE A 75 -0.57 10.20 0.82
C PHE A 75 0.40 11.01 1.69
N VAL A 76 -0.10 11.62 2.77
CA VAL A 76 0.74 12.37 3.72
C VAL A 76 1.71 11.43 4.45
N LEU A 77 1.21 10.28 4.93
CA LEU A 77 2.03 9.25 5.56
C LEU A 77 3.06 8.69 4.58
N ALA A 78 2.67 8.45 3.33
CA ALA A 78 3.58 7.99 2.29
C ALA A 78 4.71 9.00 2.09
N ARG A 79 4.39 10.30 2.00
CA ARG A 79 5.45 11.32 1.87
C ARG A 79 6.38 11.34 3.08
N TRP A 80 5.93 11.12 4.31
CA TRP A 80 6.82 11.22 5.48
C TRP A 80 7.56 9.92 5.82
N LEU A 81 6.92 8.77 5.64
CA LEU A 81 7.45 7.46 6.04
C LEU A 81 8.17 6.74 4.90
N PHE A 82 7.79 6.97 3.64
CA PHE A 82 8.48 6.38 2.50
C PHE A 82 9.64 7.29 2.11
N ILE A 83 10.85 6.78 2.31
CA ILE A 83 12.06 7.42 1.82
C ILE A 83 12.25 6.95 0.38
N GLU A 84 12.60 7.86 -0.52
CA GLU A 84 12.82 7.52 -1.92
C GLU A 84 13.98 6.52 -2.05
N THR A 85 13.67 5.28 -2.47
CA THR A 85 14.66 4.21 -2.67
C THR A 85 15.24 4.21 -4.09
N LYS A 86 14.66 4.99 -5.00
CA LYS A 86 15.04 5.00 -6.42
C LYS A 86 16.46 5.54 -6.64
N GLY A 87 17.36 4.64 -7.05
CA GLY A 87 18.74 4.98 -7.42
C GLY A 87 19.77 4.80 -6.29
N HIS A 88 19.37 4.31 -5.13
CA HIS A 88 20.28 3.95 -4.04
C HIS A 88 20.66 2.47 -4.10
N THR A 89 21.91 2.14 -3.77
CA THR A 89 22.32 0.73 -3.65
C THR A 89 21.72 0.12 -2.38
N ILE A 90 21.53 -1.21 -2.40
CA ILE A 90 20.91 -1.95 -1.28
C ILE A 90 21.69 -1.70 0.03
N GLU A 91 23.01 -1.48 -0.04
CA GLU A 91 23.82 -1.15 1.14
C GLU A 91 23.50 0.25 1.70
N GLN A 92 23.29 1.26 0.85
CA GLN A 92 22.93 2.62 1.28
C GLN A 92 21.53 2.68 1.90
N ILE A 93 20.59 1.89 1.37
CA ILE A 93 19.25 1.77 1.93
C ILE A 93 19.33 1.12 3.32
N SER A 94 20.12 0.05 3.48
CA SER A 94 20.29 -0.60 4.78
C SER A 94 20.90 0.33 5.84
N ALA A 95 21.81 1.23 5.45
CA ALA A 95 22.40 2.23 6.35
C ALA A 95 21.47 3.43 6.65
N LEU A 96 20.42 3.62 5.87
CA LEU A 96 19.41 4.67 6.07
C LEU A 96 18.27 4.22 7.02
N PHE A 97 18.12 2.90 7.18
CA PHE A 97 17.11 2.25 8.02
C PHE A 97 17.68 1.66 9.32
N ASP A 98 19.00 1.70 9.53
CA ASP A 98 19.70 1.39 10.81
C ASP A 98 19.71 2.62 11.73
#